data_AF-A0A662VRC8-F1
#
_entry.id   AF-A0A662VRC8-F1
#
_cell.length_a   1.000
_cell.length_b   1.000
_cell.length_c   1.000
_cell.angle_alpha   90.00
_cell.angle_beta   90.00
_cell.angle_gamma   90.00
#
_symmetry.space_group_name_H-M   'P 1'
#
loop_
_entity.id
_entity.type
_entity.pdbx_description
1 polymer ?
#
loop_
_entity_poly.entity_id
_entity_poly.type
_entity_poly.pdbx_seq_one_letter_code
_entity_poly.pdbx_strand_id
1 'polypeptide(L)'
;MLYVFIDESGDLGFTEKSTKYYVVASVETINDQQIAQEFKKVRKKLKKRERDIPEFKFTKTNKRTKMKILSKLVELDISFSAIVLDKDTFYPISAQNSKSCTTILLVHCRSTPIISPAKNQISN
;
A
#
# COMPACT_ATOMS: atom_id res chain seq x y z
N MET A 1 6.10 -1.10 -20.39
CA MET A 1 5.97 0.27 -19.88
C MET A 1 5.91 0.18 -18.36
N LEU A 2 6.57 1.10 -17.62
CA LEU A 2 6.50 1.10 -16.16
C LEU A 2 5.24 1.87 -15.73
N TYR A 3 4.42 1.25 -14.90
CA TYR A 3 3.24 1.86 -14.28
C TYR A 3 3.53 2.12 -12.81
N VAL A 4 3.20 3.32 -12.35
CA VAL A 4 3.38 3.75 -10.96
C VAL A 4 2.04 4.26 -10.45
N PHE A 5 1.53 3.61 -9.40
CA PHE A 5 0.33 4.01 -8.68
C PHE A 5 0.77 4.71 -7.39
N ILE A 6 0.25 5.90 -7.12
CA ILE A 6 0.58 6.67 -5.92
C ILE A 6 -0.70 6.92 -5.13
N ASP A 7 -0.63 6.73 -3.81
CA ASP A 7 -1.72 7.04 -2.89
C ASP A 7 -1.17 7.65 -1.59
N GLU A 8 -1.99 8.42 -0.90
CA GLU A 8 -1.62 9.17 0.29
C GLU A 8 -2.51 8.86 1.49
N SER A 9 -1.93 8.96 2.69
CA SER A 9 -2.68 8.80 3.94
C SER A 9 -2.23 9.80 4.99
N GLY A 10 -3.21 10.35 5.70
CA GLY A 10 -3.00 11.40 6.70
C GLY A 10 -3.19 12.80 6.14
N ASP A 11 -2.78 13.78 6.92
CA ASP A 11 -2.85 15.21 6.59
C ASP A 11 -1.53 15.91 6.94
N LEU A 12 -1.30 17.07 6.33
CA LEU A 12 -0.11 17.89 6.58
C LEU A 12 -0.29 18.89 7.73
N GLY A 13 -1.43 18.89 8.43
CA GLY A 13 -1.66 19.78 9.56
C GLY A 13 -0.81 19.39 10.78
N PHE A 14 -0.51 20.38 11.63
CA PHE A 14 0.27 20.20 12.87
C PHE A 14 -0.56 20.48 14.13
N THR A 15 -1.88 20.32 14.04
CA THR A 15 -2.79 20.52 15.17
C THR A 15 -2.97 19.22 15.96
N GLU A 16 -3.46 19.28 17.19
CA GLU A 16 -3.79 18.07 17.97
C GLU A 16 -4.81 17.14 17.29
N LYS A 17 -5.61 17.67 16.37
CA LYS A 17 -6.59 16.90 15.58
C LYS A 17 -6.00 16.27 14.32
N SER A 18 -4.78 16.65 13.96
CA SER A 18 -4.09 16.13 12.79
C SER A 18 -3.57 14.72 13.07
N THR A 19 -3.49 13.91 12.03
CA THR A 19 -2.85 12.58 12.06
C THR A 19 -1.41 12.70 12.52
N LYS A 20 -0.82 11.68 13.17
CA LYS A 20 0.60 11.72 13.54
C LYS A 20 1.53 11.58 12.33
N TYR A 21 1.17 10.69 11.41
CA TYR A 21 1.97 10.38 10.23
C TYR A 21 1.29 10.90 8.97
N TYR A 22 2.11 11.39 8.04
CA TYR A 22 1.71 11.58 6.66
C TYR A 22 2.49 10.58 5.80
N VAL A 23 1.78 9.78 5.00
CA VAL A 23 2.35 8.69 4.21
C VAL A 23 2.05 8.92 2.75
N VAL A 24 3.08 8.84 1.92
CA VAL A 24 2.94 8.72 0.46
C VAL A 24 3.45 7.35 0.07
N ALA A 25 2.60 6.52 -0.50
CA ALA A 25 2.94 5.17 -0.93
C ALA A 25 2.91 5.09 -2.46
N SER A 26 3.82 4.31 -3.04
CA SER A 26 3.83 3.95 -4.45
C SER A 26 3.83 2.44 -4.64
N VAL A 27 3.18 2.02 -5.73
CA VAL A 27 3.24 0.65 -6.26
C VAL A 27 3.69 0.71 -7.71
N GLU A 28 4.77 0.03 -8.01
CA GLU A 28 5.41 0.01 -9.32
C GLU A 28 5.27 -1.37 -9.96
N THR A 29 4.91 -1.41 -11.24
CA THR A 29 4.74 -2.67 -11.98
C THR A 29 5.01 -2.46 -13.46
N ILE A 30 5.54 -3.48 -14.13
CA ILE A 30 5.65 -3.52 -15.59
C ILE A 30 4.36 -4.02 -16.27
N ASN A 31 3.45 -4.60 -15.48
CA ASN A 31 2.17 -5.16 -15.91
C ASN A 31 1.09 -4.64 -14.95
N ASP A 32 0.31 -3.64 -15.35
CA ASP A 32 -0.79 -3.09 -14.55
C ASP A 32 -2.00 -4.03 -14.51
N GLN A 33 -2.21 -4.81 -15.57
CA GLN A 33 -3.33 -5.72 -15.70
C GLN A 33 -3.34 -6.81 -14.61
N GLN A 34 -2.18 -7.28 -14.15
CA GLN A 34 -2.11 -8.29 -13.09
C GLN A 34 -2.77 -7.80 -11.78
N ILE A 35 -2.56 -6.52 -11.42
CA ILE A 35 -3.17 -5.91 -10.24
C ILE A 35 -4.69 -5.83 -10.43
N ALA A 36 -5.15 -5.31 -11.57
CA ALA A 36 -6.57 -5.19 -11.87
C ALA A 36 -7.30 -6.55 -11.84
N GLN A 37 -6.66 -7.59 -12.39
CA GLN A 37 -7.20 -8.95 -12.38
C GLN A 37 -7.33 -9.51 -10.96
N GLU A 38 -6.33 -9.32 -10.10
CA GLU A 38 -6.40 -9.78 -8.70
C GLU A 38 -7.50 -9.05 -7.92
N PHE A 39 -7.63 -7.73 -8.08
CA PHE A 39 -8.72 -6.98 -7.46
C PHE A 39 -10.10 -7.46 -7.96
N LYS A 40 -10.23 -7.78 -9.25
CA LYS A 40 -11.47 -8.36 -9.82
C LYS A 40 -11.78 -9.73 -9.21
N LYS A 41 -10.77 -10.60 -9.03
CA LYS A 41 -10.91 -11.92 -8.37
C LYS A 41 -11.33 -11.76 -6.90
N VAL A 42 -10.78 -10.79 -6.17
CA VAL A 42 -11.19 -10.49 -4.79
C VAL A 42 -12.64 -10.00 -4.75
N ARG A 43 -13.00 -9.00 -5.57
CA ARG A 43 -14.36 -8.43 -5.64
C ARG A 43 -15.44 -9.48 -5.93
N LYS A 44 -15.17 -10.42 -6.85
CA LYS A 44 -16.08 -11.53 -7.16
C LYS A 44 -16.41 -12.40 -5.93
N LYS A 45 -15.48 -12.52 -4.98
CA LYS A 45 -15.64 -13.34 -3.77
C LYS A 45 -16.29 -12.57 -2.60
N LEU A 46 -16.58 -11.28 -2.75
CA LEU A 46 -17.26 -10.46 -1.74
C LEU A 46 -18.78 -10.56 -1.84
N LYS A 47 -19.47 -10.27 -0.72
CA LYS A 47 -20.94 -10.21 -0.67
C LYS A 47 -21.45 -9.01 -1.49
N LYS A 48 -22.71 -9.03 -1.94
CA LYS A 48 -23.30 -8.00 -2.82
C LYS A 48 -23.04 -6.57 -2.33
N ARG A 49 -23.24 -6.31 -1.02
CA ARG A 49 -23.02 -5.00 -0.39
C ARG A 49 -21.55 -4.54 -0.36
N GLU A 50 -20.59 -5.47 -0.33
CA GLU A 50 -19.15 -5.18 -0.31
C GLU A 50 -18.54 -5.16 -1.72
N ARG A 51 -19.25 -5.74 -2.70
CA ARG A 51 -18.84 -5.80 -4.11
C ARG A 51 -19.16 -4.50 -4.84
N ASP A 52 -20.33 -3.94 -4.57
CA ASP A 52 -20.91 -2.79 -5.27
C ASP A 52 -20.46 -1.46 -4.66
N ILE A 53 -19.16 -1.36 -4.34
CA ILE A 53 -18.52 -0.15 -3.84
C ILE A 53 -17.64 0.45 -4.93
N PRO A 54 -17.64 1.78 -5.12
CA PRO A 54 -16.79 2.42 -6.11
C PRO A 54 -15.31 2.16 -5.81
N GLU A 55 -14.93 2.19 -4.54
CA GLU A 55 -13.54 2.13 -4.09
C GLU A 55 -13.40 1.31 -2.80
N PHE A 56 -12.30 0.55 -2.68
CA PHE A 56 -11.92 -0.08 -1.42
C PHE A 56 -11.27 0.93 -0.47
N LYS A 57 -12.05 1.45 0.47
CA LYS A 57 -11.46 2.17 1.59
C LYS A 57 -10.89 1.17 2.59
N PHE A 58 -9.56 1.07 2.66
CA PHE A 58 -8.89 0.14 3.58
C PHE A 58 -9.31 0.37 5.03
N THR A 59 -9.65 1.60 5.44
CA THR A 59 -10.19 1.89 6.78
C THR A 59 -11.53 1.21 7.07
N LYS A 60 -12.43 1.11 6.08
CA LYS A 60 -13.77 0.52 6.20
C LYS A 60 -13.84 -0.96 5.81
N THR A 61 -12.75 -1.52 5.28
CA THR A 61 -12.69 -2.91 4.82
C THR A 61 -12.41 -3.85 6.00
N ASN A 62 -13.07 -5.01 6.05
CA ASN A 62 -12.83 -5.99 7.11
C ASN A 62 -11.41 -6.60 7.04
N LYS A 63 -10.84 -7.00 8.20
CA LYS A 63 -9.47 -7.51 8.29
C LYS A 63 -9.20 -8.69 7.36
N ARG A 64 -10.14 -9.63 7.26
CA ARG A 64 -10.02 -10.83 6.39
C ARG A 64 -9.83 -10.46 4.91
N THR A 65 -10.55 -9.45 4.44
CA THR A 65 -10.46 -8.97 3.05
C THR A 65 -9.16 -8.23 2.82
N LYS A 66 -8.72 -7.37 3.77
CA LYS A 66 -7.41 -6.70 3.70
C LYS A 66 -6.28 -7.73 3.55
N MET A 67 -6.24 -8.73 4.43
CA MET A 67 -5.19 -9.77 4.39
C MET A 67 -5.20 -10.55 3.09
N LYS A 68 -6.38 -10.83 2.53
CA LYS A 68 -6.50 -11.53 1.24
C LYS A 68 -6.01 -10.70 0.06
N ILE A 69 -6.25 -9.38 0.08
CA ILE A 69 -5.73 -8.46 -0.94
C ILE A 69 -4.20 -8.43 -0.81
N LEU A 70 -3.69 -8.15 0.39
CA LEU A 70 -2.25 -8.05 0.65
C LEU A 70 -1.51 -9.35 0.30
N SER A 71 -2.05 -10.52 0.66
CA SER A 71 -1.43 -11.80 0.33
C SER A 71 -1.33 -12.03 -1.18
N LYS A 72 -2.33 -11.57 -1.95
CA LYS A 72 -2.32 -11.69 -3.40
C LYS A 72 -1.35 -10.71 -4.05
N LEU A 73 -1.24 -9.50 -3.52
CA LEU A 73 -0.30 -8.51 -4.00
C LEU A 73 1.17 -8.95 -3.82
N VAL A 74 1.50 -9.60 -2.70
CA VAL A 74 2.86 -10.13 -2.45
C VAL A 74 3.25 -11.26 -3.41
N GLU A 75 2.28 -11.92 -4.05
CA GLU A 75 2.54 -12.95 -5.06
C GLU A 75 2.88 -12.35 -6.45
N LEU A 76 2.66 -11.05 -6.65
CA LEU A 76 2.87 -10.37 -7.95
C LEU A 76 4.30 -9.80 -8.06
N ASP A 77 4.79 -9.69 -9.29
CA ASP A 77 6.02 -8.96 -9.60
C ASP A 77 5.74 -7.45 -9.58
N ILE A 78 5.76 -6.88 -8.38
CA ILE A 78 5.51 -5.46 -8.12
C ILE A 78 6.51 -4.95 -7.06
N SER A 79 6.75 -3.65 -7.06
CA SER A 79 7.57 -3.00 -6.03
C SER A 79 6.72 -2.01 -5.25
N PHE A 80 6.86 -2.03 -3.93
CA PHE A 80 6.22 -1.10 -3.01
C PHE A 80 7.26 -0.13 -2.49
N SER A 81 6.96 1.16 -2.55
CA SER A 81 7.73 2.17 -1.84
C SER A 81 6.80 2.99 -0.97
N ALA A 82 7.29 3.48 0.16
CA ALA A 82 6.56 4.43 0.99
C ALA A 82 7.53 5.44 1.59
N ILE A 83 7.11 6.69 1.57
CA ILE A 83 7.71 7.79 2.31
C ILE A 83 6.78 8.07 3.49
N VAL A 84 7.30 7.89 4.70
CA VAL A 84 6.58 8.18 5.93
C VAL A 84 7.20 9.40 6.60
N LEU A 85 6.37 10.42 6.80
CA LEU A 85 6.69 11.61 7.58
C LEU A 85 6.12 11.44 9.00
N ASP A 86 6.99 11.40 10.00
CA ASP A 86 6.61 11.48 11.41
C ASP A 86 6.55 12.94 11.86
N LYS A 87 5.35 13.46 12.12
CA LYS A 87 5.19 14.86 12.53
C LYS A 87 5.57 15.12 13.99
N ASP A 88 5.74 14.10 14.82
CA ASP A 88 6.24 14.30 16.19
C ASP A 88 7.75 14.61 16.18
N THR A 89 8.48 14.25 15.12
CA THR A 89 9.87 14.71 14.93
C THR A 89 9.97 16.18 14.52
N PHE A 90 8.84 16.80 14.12
CA PHE A 90 8.72 18.26 14.07
C PHE A 90 8.46 18.79 15.48
N TYR A 91 9.52 19.04 16.24
CA TYR A 91 9.41 19.95 17.38
C TYR A 91 8.84 21.30 16.88
N PRO A 92 7.79 21.86 17.50
CA PRO A 92 7.36 23.21 17.17
C PRO A 92 8.40 24.18 17.75
N ILE A 93 9.45 24.46 16.99
CA ILE A 93 10.30 25.61 17.26
C ILE A 93 9.46 26.83 16.87
N SER A 94 8.86 27.47 17.86
CA SER A 94 8.44 28.85 17.73
C SER A 94 9.67 29.67 17.31
N ALA A 95 9.53 30.34 16.16
CA ALA A 95 10.48 31.30 15.59
C ALA A 95 11.78 30.73 14.97
N GLN A 96 11.99 31.15 13.72
CA GLN A 96 13.27 31.55 13.12
C GLN A 96 14.50 30.66 13.38
N ASN A 97 15.01 30.12 12.26
CA ASN A 97 16.34 29.50 12.05
C ASN A 97 16.36 27.97 11.91
N SER A 98 16.33 27.56 10.63
CA SER A 98 17.13 26.51 9.99
C SER A 98 17.40 25.20 10.74
N LYS A 99 16.90 24.12 10.11
CA LYS A 99 17.18 22.67 10.30
C LYS A 99 16.15 21.90 11.14
N SER A 100 14.93 21.77 10.63
CA SER A 100 14.04 20.68 11.06
C SER A 100 14.53 19.36 10.48
N CYS A 101 15.00 18.46 11.34
CA CYS A 101 15.28 17.06 11.00
C CYS A 101 13.97 16.37 10.62
N THR A 102 13.62 16.40 9.33
CA THR A 102 12.55 15.56 8.80
C THR A 102 13.03 14.11 8.83
N THR A 103 12.47 13.29 9.72
CA THR A 103 12.68 11.85 9.61
C THR A 103 11.76 11.34 8.51
N ILE A 104 12.29 11.30 7.29
CA ILE A 104 11.67 10.62 6.15
C ILE A 104 12.13 9.17 6.23
N LEU A 105 11.25 8.27 6.62
CA LEU A 105 11.51 6.84 6.47
C LEU A 105 11.10 6.44 5.05
N LEU A 106 12.10 6.09 4.23
CA LEU A 106 11.87 5.43 2.95
C LEU A 106 11.84 3.91 3.18
N VAL A 107 10.69 3.31 2.97
CA VAL A 107 10.54 1.85 2.94
C VAL A 107 10.41 1.44 1.48
N HIS A 108 11.33 0.61 0.99
CA HIS A 108 11.22 -0.02 -0.32
C HIS A 108 11.19 -1.54 -0.14
N CYS A 109 10.20 -2.20 -0.73
CA CYS A 109 10.03 -3.63 -0.69
C CYS A 109 9.64 -4.13 -2.09
N ARG A 110 10.46 -5.01 -2.67
CA ARG A 110 10.15 -5.63 -3.94
C ARG A 110 9.59 -7.03 -3.69
N SER A 111 8.36 -7.28 -4.12
CA SER A 111 7.82 -8.64 -4.11
C SER A 111 8.27 -9.35 -5.38
N THR A 112 9.06 -10.40 -5.21
CA THR A 112 9.33 -11.35 -6.29
C THR A 112 8.29 -12.47 -6.19
N PRO A 113 7.66 -12.89 -7.30
CA PRO A 113 6.74 -14.00 -7.28
C PRO A 113 7.43 -15.22 -6.67
N ILE A 114 6.81 -15.80 -5.64
CA ILE A 114 7.29 -17.04 -5.04
C ILE A 114 7.10 -18.11 -6.12
N ILE A 115 8.18 -18.46 -6.81
CA ILE A 115 8.18 -19.59 -7.75
C ILE A 115 7.97 -20.83 -6.89
N SER A 116 6.73 -21.30 -6.78
CA SER A 116 6.46 -22.63 -6.27
C SER A 116 7.20 -23.61 -7.17
N PRO A 117 7.99 -24.57 -6.64
CA PRO A 117 8.51 -25.64 -7.45
C PRO A 117 7.33 -26.34 -8.14
N ALA A 118 7.49 -26.60 -9.43
CA ALA A 118 6.50 -27.31 -10.23
C ALA A 118 6.14 -28.61 -9.52
N LYS A 119 4.83 -28.84 -9.29
CA LYS A 119 4.35 -30.16 -8.89
C LYS A 119 4.70 -31.12 -10.03
N ASN A 120 5.74 -31.93 -9.85
CA ASN A 120 6.02 -33.08 -10.71
C ASN A 120 4.75 -33.94 -10.74
N GLN A 121 4.07 -33.96 -11.87
CA GLN A 121 3.09 -34.99 -12.18
C GLN A 121 3.88 -36.28 -12.38
N ILE A 122 3.96 -37.10 -11.34
CA ILE A 122 4.28 -38.52 -11.51
C ILE A 122 2.95 -39.19 -11.80
N SER A 123 2.67 -39.37 -13.08
CA SER A 123 1.71 -40.36 -13.57
C SER A 123 2.32 -41.74 -13.39
N ASN A 124 1.67 -42.59 -12.60
CA ASN A 124 1.72 -44.04 -12.70
C ASN A 124 0.27 -44.54 -12.69
#